data_AF-A0A7T5RYL6-F1
#
_entry.id   AF-A0A7T5RYL6-F1
#
_cell.length_a   1.000
_cell.length_b   1.000
_cell.length_c   1.000
_cell.angle_alpha   90.00
_cell.angle_beta   90.00
_cell.angle_gamma   90.00
#
_symmetry.space_group_name_H-M   'P 1'
#
loop_
_entity.id
_entity.type
_entity.pdbx_description
1 polymer ?
#
loop_
_entity_poly.entity_id
_entity_poly.type
_entity_poly.pdbx_seq_one_letter_code
_entity_poly.pdbx_strand_id
1 'polypeptide(L)'
;MELKDVTKNLRDQNSYRLEQRFKEMMRTNPRYRNLDKENQKLILDLISRERQKAMHGIKTSGYTIRQELYHLYQDRIKLGLTYHDLDQIKELLESFKE
;
A
#
# COMPACT_ATOMS: atom_id res chain seq x y z
N MET A 1 10.38 -10.77 1.51
CA MET A 1 9.48 -10.16 0.51
C MET A 1 9.17 -8.74 0.95
N GLU A 2 9.32 -7.77 0.07
CA GLU A 2 9.02 -6.35 0.33
C GLU A 2 7.71 -5.93 -0.34
N LEU A 3 7.16 -4.77 0.05
CA LEU A 3 5.92 -4.23 -0.53
C LEU A 3 5.99 -4.10 -2.06
N LYS A 4 7.15 -3.71 -2.60
CA LYS A 4 7.41 -3.65 -4.05
C LYS A 4 7.26 -5.01 -4.76
N ASP A 5 7.51 -6.11 -4.06
CA ASP A 5 7.36 -7.45 -4.62
C ASP A 5 5.88 -7.79 -4.78
N VAL A 6 5.06 -7.41 -3.79
CA VAL A 6 3.60 -7.63 -3.79
C VAL A 6 2.96 -6.89 -4.98
N THR A 7 3.42 -5.67 -5.24
CA THR A 7 2.88 -4.79 -6.28
C THR A 7 3.45 -5.07 -7.68
N LYS A 8 4.43 -5.95 -7.82
CA LYS A 8 5.00 -6.30 -9.13
C LYS A 8 3.95 -6.83 -10.10
N ASN A 9 3.87 -6.30 -11.32
CA ASN A 9 2.83 -6.62 -12.31
C ASN A 9 1.41 -6.38 -11.78
N LEU A 10 1.23 -5.30 -10.99
CA LEU A 10 -0.02 -4.96 -10.31
C LEU A 10 -1.25 -5.08 -11.22
N ARG A 11 -1.11 -4.61 -12.46
CA ARG A 11 -2.15 -4.59 -13.50
C ARG A 11 -2.71 -5.99 -13.80
N ASP A 12 -1.85 -7.00 -13.83
CA ASP A 12 -2.17 -8.35 -14.30
C ASP A 12 -2.50 -9.31 -13.16
N GLN A 13 -2.36 -8.87 -11.90
CA GLN A 13 -2.71 -9.69 -10.74
C GLN A 13 -4.23 -9.70 -10.49
N ASN A 14 -4.75 -10.87 -10.09
CA ASN A 14 -6.07 -11.00 -9.50
C ASN A 14 -6.05 -10.50 -8.03
N SER A 15 -7.10 -9.82 -7.58
CA SER A 15 -7.28 -9.37 -6.19
C SER A 15 -6.99 -10.48 -5.17
N TYR A 16 -7.44 -11.72 -5.41
CA TYR A 16 -7.17 -12.85 -4.52
C TYR A 16 -5.67 -13.13 -4.38
N ARG A 17 -4.95 -13.12 -5.52
CA ARG A 17 -3.50 -13.37 -5.54
C ARG A 17 -2.73 -12.24 -4.87
N LEU A 18 -3.19 -11.00 -5.06
CA LEU A 18 -2.61 -9.83 -4.42
C LEU A 18 -2.74 -9.89 -2.90
N GLU A 19 -3.94 -10.21 -2.40
CA GLU A 19 -4.18 -10.41 -0.97
C GLU A 19 -3.33 -11.55 -0.39
N GLN A 20 -3.20 -12.66 -1.13
CA GLN A 20 -2.37 -13.79 -0.71
C GLN A 20 -0.89 -13.39 -0.59
N ARG A 21 -0.33 -12.70 -1.60
CA ARG A 21 1.06 -12.22 -1.57
C ARG A 21 1.28 -11.19 -0.47
N PHE A 22 0.32 -10.31 -0.25
CA PHE A 22 0.37 -9.35 0.86
C PHE A 22 0.40 -10.06 2.20
N LYS A 23 -0.48 -11.04 2.45
CA LYS A 23 -0.48 -11.84 3.69
C LYS A 23 0.83 -12.62 3.87
N GLU A 24 1.39 -13.16 2.80
CA GLU A 24 2.68 -13.85 2.84
C GLU A 24 3.83 -12.89 3.19
N MET A 25 3.85 -11.70 2.58
CA MET A 25 4.80 -10.64 2.92
C MET A 25 4.68 -10.25 4.40
N MET A 26 3.47 -10.03 4.90
CA MET A 26 3.21 -9.68 6.30
C MET A 26 3.73 -10.74 7.29
N ARG A 27 3.68 -12.02 6.91
CA ARG A 27 4.20 -13.13 7.74
C ARG A 27 5.71 -13.25 7.69
N THR A 28 6.30 -12.97 6.54
CA THR A 28 7.73 -13.21 6.28
C THR A 28 8.61 -12.00 6.57
N ASN A 29 8.03 -10.79 6.62
CA ASN A 29 8.77 -9.56 6.78
C ASN A 29 8.48 -8.89 8.14
N PRO A 30 9.41 -8.97 9.11
CA PRO A 30 9.21 -8.41 10.43
C PRO A 30 9.07 -6.88 10.44
N ARG A 31 9.50 -6.18 9.38
CA ARG A 31 9.36 -4.74 9.20
C ARG A 31 7.90 -4.27 9.30
N TYR A 32 6.97 -5.13 8.89
CA TYR A 32 5.53 -4.83 8.83
C TYR A 32 4.73 -5.43 9.99
N ARG A 33 5.39 -6.05 10.98
CA ARG A 33 4.72 -6.75 12.09
C ARG A 33 3.83 -5.84 12.95
N ASN A 34 4.08 -4.54 12.88
CA ASN A 34 3.39 -3.52 13.67
C ASN A 34 2.03 -3.13 13.08
N LEU A 35 1.75 -3.49 11.83
CA LEU A 35 0.49 -3.19 11.18
C LEU A 35 -0.58 -4.15 11.71
N ASP A 36 -1.52 -3.60 12.47
CA ASP A 36 -2.70 -4.33 12.90
C ASP A 36 -3.63 -4.67 11.71
N LYS A 37 -4.77 -5.33 12.01
CA LYS A 37 -5.72 -5.75 10.97
C LYS A 37 -6.32 -4.56 10.21
N GLU A 38 -6.54 -3.43 10.87
CA GLU A 38 -7.13 -2.25 10.23
C GLU A 38 -6.11 -1.59 9.30
N ASN A 39 -4.86 -1.48 9.73
CA ASN A 39 -3.74 -0.99 8.91
C ASN A 39 -3.48 -1.88 7.70
N GLN A 40 -3.54 -3.20 7.87
CA GLN A 40 -3.43 -4.16 6.77
C GLN A 40 -4.55 -3.99 5.75
N LYS A 41 -5.78 -3.77 6.21
CA LYS A 41 -6.94 -3.54 5.34
C LYS A 41 -6.78 -2.22 4.57
N LEU A 42 -6.37 -1.15 5.26
CA LEU A 42 -6.09 0.14 4.64
C LEU A 42 -5.06 0.04 3.50
N ILE A 43 -3.97 -0.70 3.74
CA ILE A 43 -2.93 -0.91 2.73
C ILE A 43 -3.45 -1.74 1.56
N LEU A 44 -4.21 -2.81 1.82
CA LEU A 44 -4.84 -3.59 0.75
C LEU A 44 -5.81 -2.74 -0.09
N ASP A 45 -6.59 -1.86 0.54
CA ASP A 45 -7.49 -0.94 -0.14
C ASP A 45 -6.73 0.09 -0.98
N LEU A 46 -5.59 0.61 -0.51
CA LEU A 46 -4.69 1.45 -1.29
C LEU A 46 -4.17 0.71 -2.53
N ILE A 47 -3.62 -0.50 -2.35
CA ILE A 47 -3.09 -1.31 -3.44
C ILE A 47 -4.19 -1.64 -4.46
N SER A 48 -5.41 -1.94 -4.00
CA SER A 48 -6.55 -2.25 -4.86
C SER A 48 -6.99 -1.04 -5.69
N ARG A 49 -7.03 0.16 -5.08
CA ARG A 49 -7.35 1.41 -5.79
C ARG A 49 -6.30 1.74 -6.84
N GLU A 50 -5.02 1.60 -6.51
CA GLU A 50 -3.94 1.84 -7.47
C GLU A 50 -3.92 0.79 -8.59
N ARG A 51 -4.27 -0.47 -8.29
CA ARG A 51 -4.50 -1.50 -9.32
C ARG A 51 -5.59 -1.09 -10.30
N GLN A 52 -6.75 -0.62 -9.81
CA GLN A 52 -7.83 -0.17 -10.69
C GLN A 52 -7.37 0.97 -11.61
N LYS A 53 -6.65 1.96 -11.07
CA LYS A 53 -6.05 3.03 -11.88
C LYS A 53 -5.11 2.46 -12.95
N ALA A 54 -4.20 1.57 -12.57
CA ALA A 54 -3.27 0.92 -13.50
C ALA A 54 -3.99 0.10 -14.59
N MET A 55 -5.09 -0.58 -14.26
CA MET A 55 -5.93 -1.30 -15.25
C MET A 55 -6.55 -0.35 -16.28
N HIS A 56 -6.86 0.89 -15.88
CA HIS A 56 -7.36 1.94 -16.78
C HIS A 56 -6.26 2.76 -17.46
N GLY A 57 -4.97 2.39 -17.28
CA GLY A 57 -3.84 3.14 -17.82
C GLY A 57 -3.60 4.49 -17.15
N ILE A 58 -4.20 4.72 -15.98
CA ILE A 58 -4.05 5.94 -15.20
C ILE A 58 -2.80 5.80 -14.32
N LYS A 59 -1.85 6.72 -14.50
CA LYS A 59 -0.64 6.79 -13.70
C LYS A 59 -0.86 7.54 -12.40
N THR A 60 -0.26 7.07 -11.33
CA THR A 60 -0.28 7.74 -10.03
C THR A 60 0.67 8.93 -10.03
N SER A 61 0.12 10.14 -9.97
CA SER A 61 0.93 11.34 -9.93
C SER A 61 1.57 11.53 -8.55
N GLY A 62 2.73 12.19 -8.50
CA GLY A 62 3.33 12.60 -7.22
C GLY A 62 2.46 13.58 -6.43
N TYR A 63 1.53 14.28 -7.07
CA TYR A 63 0.53 15.09 -6.37
C TYR A 63 -0.50 14.22 -5.63
N THR A 64 -1.01 13.18 -6.30
CA THR A 64 -1.94 12.20 -5.70
C THR A 64 -1.32 11.50 -4.50
N ILE A 65 -0.06 11.06 -4.62
CA ILE A 65 0.67 10.44 -3.50
C ILE A 65 0.78 11.39 -2.31
N ARG A 66 1.10 12.67 -2.56
CA ARG A 66 1.19 13.68 -1.49
C ARG A 66 -0.15 13.95 -0.82
N GLN A 67 -1.25 14.00 -1.58
CA GLN A 67 -2.59 14.15 -1.00
C GLN A 67 -2.96 12.95 -0.13
N GLU A 68 -2.74 11.72 -0.62
CA GLU A 68 -3.06 10.51 0.13
C GLU A 68 -2.23 10.43 1.42
N LEU A 69 -0.93 10.71 1.34
CA LEU A 69 -0.06 10.77 2.51
C LEU A 69 -0.45 11.87 3.50
N TYR A 70 -0.90 13.01 3.01
CA TYR A 70 -1.38 14.09 3.88
C TYR A 70 -2.63 13.65 4.66
N HIS A 71 -3.59 13.01 4.00
CA HIS A 71 -4.77 12.47 4.68
C HIS A 71 -4.40 11.40 5.72
N LEU A 72 -3.52 10.47 5.35
CA LEU A 72 -3.02 9.46 6.29
C LEU A 72 -2.29 10.08 7.48
N TYR A 73 -1.52 11.15 7.26
CA TYR A 73 -0.83 11.87 8.33
C TYR A 73 -1.79 12.57 9.30
N GLN A 74 -2.83 13.22 8.76
CA GLN A 74 -3.86 13.88 9.56
C GLN A 74 -4.64 12.85 10.40
N ASP A 75 -5.02 11.74 9.79
CA ASP A 75 -5.82 10.70 10.44
C ASP A 75 -4.98 9.65 11.18
N ARG A 76 -3.65 9.79 11.23
CA ARG A 76 -2.74 8.73 11.73
C ARG A 76 -3.12 8.22 13.12
N ILE A 77 -3.53 9.12 14.02
CA ILE A 77 -3.89 8.77 15.40
C ILE A 77 -5.19 7.95 15.40
N LYS A 78 -6.17 8.35 14.59
CA LYS A 78 -7.44 7.66 14.42
C LYS A 78 -7.26 6.29 13.78
N LEU A 79 -6.31 6.19 12.84
CA LEU A 79 -5.97 4.97 12.12
C LEU A 79 -4.98 4.08 12.88
N GLY A 80 -4.45 4.51 14.03
CA GLY A 80 -3.43 3.73 14.75
C GLY A 80 -2.10 3.60 13.99
N LEU A 81 -1.81 4.53 13.09
CA LEU A 81 -0.59 4.57 12.30
C LEU A 81 0.52 5.33 13.03
N THR A 82 1.68 4.72 13.15
CA THR A 82 2.91 5.38 13.58
C THR A 82 3.54 6.16 12.43
N TYR A 83 4.49 7.05 12.74
CA TYR A 83 5.29 7.70 11.69
C TYR A 83 6.07 6.68 10.85
N HIS A 84 6.50 5.58 11.45
CA HIS A 84 7.17 4.51 10.73
C HIS A 84 6.24 3.82 9.72
N ASP A 85 4.98 3.61 10.07
CA ASP A 85 3.98 3.04 9.15
C ASP A 85 3.69 4.01 7.99
N LEU A 86 3.66 5.32 8.26
CA LEU A 86 3.49 6.34 7.21
C LEU A 86 4.68 6.35 6.22
N ASP A 87 5.92 6.20 6.70
CA ASP A 87 7.09 6.09 5.82
C ASP A 87 7.03 4.83 4.96
N GLN A 88 6.58 3.71 5.52
CA GLN A 88 6.39 2.47 4.77
C GLN A 88 5.28 2.58 3.71
N ILE A 89 4.16 3.22 4.05
CA ILE A 89 3.07 3.49 3.11
C ILE A 89 3.55 4.46 2.02
N LYS A 90 4.38 5.44 2.35
CA LYS A 90 5.01 6.32 1.38
C LYS A 90 5.88 5.55 0.40
N GLU A 91 6.78 4.69 0.87
CA GLU A 91 7.62 3.84 0.00
C GLU A 91 6.75 2.98 -0.94
N LEU A 92 5.64 2.44 -0.44
CA LEU A 92 4.68 1.70 -1.25
C LEU A 92 4.03 2.58 -2.33
N LEU A 93 3.50 3.74 -1.95
CA LEU A 93 2.84 4.64 -2.90
C LEU A 93 3.81 5.15 -3.96
N GLU A 94 5.05 5.44 -3.57
CA GLU A 94 6.12 5.81 -4.49
C GLU A 94 6.51 4.66 -5.42
N SER A 95 6.36 3.39 -5.02
CA SER A 95 6.59 2.24 -5.91
C SER A 95 5.59 2.13 -7.06
N PHE A 96 4.42 2.78 -6.96
CA PHE A 96 3.45 2.88 -8.06
C PHE A 96 3.76 3.98 -9.06
N LYS A 97 4.74 4.84 -8.77
CA LYS A 97 5.13 5.93 -9.65
C LYS A 97 5.97 5.36 -10.80
N GLU A 98 5.33 5.21 -11.97
CA GLU A 98 5.99 4.92 -13.26
C GLU A 98 6.34 6.18 -14.05
#